data_AF-A0A950CRT2-F1
#
_entry.id   AF-A0A950CRT2-F1
#
_cell.length_a   1.000
_cell.length_b   1.000
_cell.length_c   1.000
_cell.angle_alpha   90.00
_cell.angle_beta   90.00
_cell.angle_gamma   90.00
#
_symmetry.space_group_name_H-M   'P 1'
#
loop_
_entity.id
_entity.type
_entity.pdbx_description
1 polymer ?
#
loop_
_entity_poly.entity_id
_entity_poly.type
_entity_poly.pdbx_seq_one_letter_code
_entity_poly.pdbx_strand_id
1 'polypeptide(L)'
;MMSKHVLKVSDTEQERRQLLDELLADHGPQWTEQYEPGSFGCHELLDRTALAADLVDRYVRTHPACIQNQEWFALAEQAAAALQELYQRIGAAHLDDK
;
A
#
# COMPACT_ATOMS: atom_id res chain seq x y z
N MET A 1 -18.56 24.31 2.44
CA MET A 1 -17.43 23.38 2.15
C MET A 1 -17.24 22.49 3.36
N MET A 2 -17.79 21.27 3.35
CA MET A 2 -17.56 20.27 4.39
C MET A 2 -16.99 19.01 3.74
N SER A 3 -15.94 18.47 4.35
CA SER A 3 -15.57 17.06 4.36
C SER A 3 -15.40 16.31 3.04
N LYS A 4 -14.38 16.67 2.24
CA LYS A 4 -13.79 15.67 1.32
C LYS A 4 -12.98 14.60 2.06
N HIS A 5 -12.46 14.89 3.27
CA HIS A 5 -11.66 13.94 4.04
C HIS A 5 -12.49 12.91 4.82
N VAL A 6 -13.65 13.28 5.38
CA VAL A 6 -14.48 12.32 6.16
C VAL A 6 -15.16 11.28 5.24
N LEU A 7 -15.59 11.68 4.04
CA LEU A 7 -16.20 10.77 3.06
C LEU A 7 -15.19 9.76 2.49
N LYS A 8 -13.93 10.17 2.26
CA LYS A 8 -12.92 9.27 1.67
C LYS A 8 -12.48 8.15 2.64
N VAL A 9 -12.44 8.43 3.94
CA VAL A 9 -12.08 7.43 4.96
C VAL A 9 -13.17 6.38 5.15
N SER A 10 -14.45 6.76 5.08
CA SER A 10 -15.55 5.79 5.17
C SER A 10 -15.56 4.82 4.00
N ASP A 11 -15.27 5.31 2.79
CA ASP A 11 -15.25 4.47 1.59
C ASP A 11 -14.07 3.48 1.63
N THR A 12 -12.88 3.93 2.07
CA THR A 12 -11.71 3.05 2.23
C THR A 12 -11.93 1.96 3.29
N GLU A 13 -12.54 2.29 4.43
CA GLU A 13 -12.82 1.29 5.46
C GLU A 13 -13.90 0.30 5.02
N GLN A 14 -14.91 0.76 4.26
CA GLN A 14 -15.92 -0.11 3.69
C GLN A 14 -15.30 -1.11 2.69
N GLU A 15 -14.47 -0.62 1.77
CA GLU A 15 -13.74 -1.46 0.81
C GLU A 15 -12.85 -2.48 1.53
N ARG A 16 -12.10 -2.06 2.57
CA ARG A 16 -11.27 -2.97 3.37
C ARG A 16 -12.10 -4.08 4.02
N ARG A 17 -13.30 -3.78 4.54
CA ARG A 17 -14.19 -4.79 5.14
C ARG A 17 -14.71 -5.78 4.10
N GLN A 18 -15.07 -5.30 2.92
CA GLN A 18 -15.54 -6.16 1.84
C GLN A 18 -14.45 -7.17 1.44
N LEU A 19 -13.20 -6.73 1.26
CA LEU A 19 -12.07 -7.61 0.97
C LEU A 19 -11.81 -8.63 2.09
N LEU A 20 -11.99 -8.25 3.36
CA LEU A 20 -11.87 -9.19 4.48
C LEU A 20 -12.95 -10.25 4.47
N ASP A 21 -14.20 -9.86 4.21
CA ASP A 21 -15.33 -10.79 4.13
C ASP A 21 -15.15 -11.78 2.97
N GLU A 22 -14.63 -11.33 1.84
CA GLU A 22 -14.26 -12.18 0.69
C GLU A 22 -13.15 -13.18 1.05
N LEU A 23 -12.05 -12.72 1.65
CA LEU A 23 -10.96 -13.60 2.10
C LEU A 23 -11.43 -14.64 3.12
N LEU A 24 -12.29 -14.25 4.07
CA LEU A 24 -12.87 -15.16 5.05
C LEU A 24 -13.76 -16.21 4.38
N ALA A 25 -14.56 -15.82 3.39
CA ALA A 25 -15.42 -16.72 2.65
C ALA A 25 -14.62 -17.74 1.81
N ASP A 26 -13.53 -17.29 1.18
CA ASP A 26 -12.72 -18.12 0.27
C ASP A 26 -11.75 -19.05 0.99
N HIS A 27 -11.18 -18.60 2.13
CA HIS A 27 -10.07 -19.30 2.80
C HIS A 27 -10.41 -19.82 4.21
N GLY A 28 -11.58 -19.48 4.75
CA GLY A 28 -12.01 -19.90 6.09
C GLY A 28 -11.33 -19.15 7.24
N PRO A 29 -11.69 -19.42 8.50
CA PRO A 29 -11.35 -18.56 9.65
C PRO A 29 -9.85 -18.46 10.01
N GLN A 30 -9.01 -19.34 9.47
CA GLN A 30 -7.57 -19.38 9.76
C GLN A 30 -6.72 -18.72 8.66
N TRP A 31 -7.35 -18.04 7.69
CA TRP A 31 -6.66 -17.46 6.54
C TRP A 31 -5.57 -16.44 6.90
N THR A 32 -5.63 -15.83 8.08
CA THR A 32 -4.67 -14.80 8.51
C THR A 32 -3.30 -15.36 8.85
N GLU A 33 -3.21 -16.63 9.29
CA GLU A 33 -1.95 -17.24 9.76
C GLU A 33 -0.83 -17.21 8.70
N GLN A 34 -1.18 -17.26 7.42
CA GLN A 34 -0.21 -17.22 6.30
C GLN A 34 0.26 -15.81 5.93
N TYR A 35 -0.31 -14.77 6.54
CA TYR A 35 -0.04 -13.35 6.24
C TYR A 35 0.43 -12.52 7.46
N GLU A 36 0.49 -13.11 8.66
CA GLU A 36 1.03 -12.45 9.86
C GLU A 36 2.51 -12.05 9.69
N PRO A 37 3.04 -11.11 10.49
CA PRO A 37 4.48 -10.88 10.59
C PRO A 37 5.30 -12.18 10.72
N GLY A 38 6.51 -12.21 10.14
CA GLY A 38 7.33 -13.41 10.02
C GLY A 38 6.87 -14.46 8.99
N SER A 39 5.64 -14.40 8.47
CA SER A 39 5.14 -15.33 7.44
C SER A 39 5.67 -15.03 6.03
N PHE A 40 5.52 -16.00 5.13
CA PHE A 40 5.78 -15.79 3.70
C PHE A 40 4.84 -14.75 3.07
N GLY A 41 3.56 -14.73 3.44
CA GLY A 41 2.61 -13.76 2.88
C GLY A 41 2.94 -12.31 3.27
N CYS A 42 3.44 -12.08 4.49
CA CYS A 42 3.92 -10.77 4.91
C CYS A 42 5.19 -10.35 4.14
N HIS A 43 6.12 -11.29 3.90
CA HIS A 43 7.29 -11.04 3.04
C HIS A 43 6.89 -10.69 1.61
N GLU A 44 5.91 -11.41 1.04
CA GLU A 44 5.40 -11.14 -0.30
C GLU A 44 4.78 -9.74 -0.42
N LEU A 45 4.07 -9.26 0.63
CA LEU A 45 3.56 -7.89 0.69
C LEU A 45 4.70 -6.86 0.71
N LEU A 46 5.76 -7.12 1.49
CA LEU A 46 6.95 -6.27 1.55
C LEU A 46 7.61 -6.14 0.16
N ASP A 47 7.81 -7.27 -0.53
CA ASP A 47 8.40 -7.34 -1.87
C ASP A 47 7.56 -6.59 -2.92
N ARG A 48 6.24 -6.85 -2.96
CA ARG A 48 5.32 -6.16 -3.87
C ARG A 48 5.28 -4.65 -3.64
N THR A 49 5.35 -4.21 -2.38
CA THR A 49 5.39 -2.79 -2.05
C THR A 49 6.68 -2.14 -2.54
N ALA A 50 7.83 -2.82 -2.37
CA ALA A 50 9.10 -2.35 -2.89
C ALA A 50 9.10 -2.26 -4.43
N LEU A 51 8.55 -3.25 -5.12
CA LEU A 51 8.39 -3.23 -6.57
C LEU A 51 7.53 -2.04 -7.03
N ALA A 52 6.37 -1.83 -6.40
CA ALA A 52 5.49 -0.71 -6.74
C ALA A 52 6.17 0.65 -6.50
N ALA A 53 6.91 0.79 -5.39
CA ALA A 53 7.68 2.00 -5.10
C ALA A 53 8.72 2.28 -6.19
N ASP A 54 9.47 1.25 -6.60
CA ASP A 54 10.49 1.35 -7.65
C ASP A 54 9.88 1.74 -9.00
N LEU A 55 8.71 1.19 -9.33
CA LEU A 55 8.01 1.52 -10.58
C LEU A 55 7.58 2.99 -10.62
N VAL A 56 6.99 3.50 -9.54
CA VAL A 56 6.57 4.90 -9.46
C VAL A 56 7.78 5.82 -9.48
N ASP A 57 8.80 5.53 -8.68
CA ASP A 57 9.99 6.37 -8.60
C ASP A 57 10.75 6.41 -9.92
N ARG A 58 11.03 5.25 -10.53
CA ARG A 58 11.89 5.16 -11.71
C ARG A 58 11.22 5.47 -13.02
N TYR A 59 9.93 5.13 -13.18
CA TYR A 59 9.26 5.25 -14.48
C TYR A 59 8.21 6.35 -14.53
N VAL A 60 7.52 6.64 -13.43
CA VAL A 60 6.49 7.70 -13.43
C VAL A 60 7.09 9.05 -13.11
N ARG A 61 7.76 9.17 -11.96
CA ARG A 61 8.29 10.44 -11.46
C ARG A 61 9.39 11.04 -12.35
N THR A 62 10.20 10.19 -12.99
CA THR A 62 11.25 10.61 -13.93
C THR A 62 10.75 10.83 -15.36
N HIS A 63 9.49 10.53 -15.67
CA HIS A 63 8.97 10.68 -17.02
C HIS A 63 8.98 12.17 -17.43
N PRO A 64 9.45 12.54 -18.64
CA PRO A 64 9.53 13.94 -19.06
C PRO A 64 8.22 14.71 -18.93
N ALA A 65 7.08 14.09 -19.26
CA ALA A 65 5.76 14.71 -19.10
C ALA A 65 5.37 14.94 -17.63
N CYS A 66 5.81 14.07 -16.71
CA CYS A 66 5.60 14.25 -15.28
C CYS A 66 6.46 15.41 -14.76
N ILE A 67 7.75 15.45 -15.13
CA ILE A 67 8.69 16.52 -14.75
C ILE A 67 8.23 17.90 -15.22
N GLN A 68 7.69 17.99 -16.43
CA GLN A 68 7.23 19.28 -17.00
C GLN A 68 6.00 19.84 -16.28
N ASN A 69 5.23 19.02 -15.57
CA ASN A 69 4.00 19.43 -14.90
C ASN A 69 4.17 19.35 -13.37
N GLN A 70 4.20 20.51 -12.71
CA GLN A 70 4.42 20.61 -11.26
C GLN A 70 3.39 19.82 -10.43
N GLU A 71 2.11 19.85 -10.81
CA GLU A 71 1.05 19.14 -10.07
C GLU A 71 1.20 17.63 -10.20
N TRP A 72 1.54 17.15 -11.40
CA TRP A 72 1.76 15.72 -11.64
C TRP A 72 3.01 15.22 -10.94
N PHE A 73 4.10 15.99 -10.98
CA PHE A 73 5.31 15.66 -10.24
C PHE A 73 5.05 15.58 -8.73
N ALA A 74 4.31 16.55 -8.17
CA ALA A 74 3.95 16.55 -6.75
C ALA A 74 3.10 15.34 -6.36
N LEU A 75 2.17 14.90 -7.22
CA LEU A 75 1.38 13.68 -6.98
C LEU A 75 2.24 12.40 -7.08
N ALA A 76 3.16 12.33 -8.05
CA ALA A 76 4.07 11.19 -8.18
C ALA A 76 5.02 11.07 -6.98
N GLU A 77 5.54 12.20 -6.49
CA GLU A 77 6.35 12.27 -5.27
C GLU A 77 5.56 11.80 -4.04
N GLN A 78 4.31 12.25 -3.87
CA GLN A 78 3.45 11.80 -2.77
C GLN A 78 3.18 10.29 -2.83
N ALA A 79 2.96 9.74 -4.03
CA ALA A 79 2.76 8.31 -4.22
C ALA A 79 4.03 7.51 -3.87
N ALA A 80 5.20 7.95 -4.34
CA ALA A 80 6.48 7.32 -4.00
C ALA A 80 6.76 7.34 -2.50
N ALA A 81 6.54 8.49 -1.84
CA ALA A 81 6.71 8.63 -0.39
C ALA A 81 5.75 7.74 0.40
N ALA A 82 4.48 7.63 -0.01
CA ALA A 82 3.50 6.77 0.64
C ALA A 82 3.85 5.29 0.52
N LEU A 83 4.34 4.85 -0.65
CA LEU A 83 4.79 3.47 -0.86
C LEU A 83 6.06 3.16 -0.05
N GLN A 84 7.00 4.10 0.03
CA GLN A 84 8.20 3.94 0.84
C GLN A 84 7.86 3.85 2.34
N GLU A 85 6.94 4.69 2.83
CA GLU A 85 6.46 4.62 4.22
C GLU A 85 5.78 3.28 4.49
N LEU A 86 4.94 2.80 3.57
CA LEU A 86 4.30 1.48 3.71
C LEU A 86 5.34 0.35 3.75
N TYR A 87 6.34 0.37 2.86
CA TYR A 87 7.45 -0.58 2.86
C TYR A 87 8.18 -0.60 4.20
N GLN A 88 8.52 0.58 4.76
CA GLN A 88 9.20 0.66 6.06
C GLN A 88 8.35 0.11 7.20
N ARG A 89 7.04 0.39 7.22
CA ARG A 89 6.12 -0.12 8.25
C ARG A 89 5.94 -1.63 8.18
N ILE A 90 5.78 -2.19 6.98
CA ILE A 90 5.71 -3.64 6.79
C ILE A 90 7.04 -4.26 7.22
N GLY A 91 8.17 -3.67 6.80
CA GLY A 91 9.50 -4.14 7.14
C GLY A 91 9.75 -4.17 8.64
N ALA A 92 9.40 -3.10 9.36
CA ALA A 92 9.49 -3.04 10.81
C ALA A 92 8.68 -4.15 11.47
N ALA A 93 7.39 -4.28 11.13
CA ALA A 93 6.54 -5.34 11.69
C ALA A 93 7.08 -6.75 11.36
N HIS A 94 7.49 -6.99 10.12
CA HIS A 94 7.93 -8.30 9.64
C HIS A 94 9.30 -8.73 10.21
N LEU A 95 10.20 -7.79 10.46
CA LEU A 95 11.57 -8.05 10.90
C LEU A 95 11.76 -7.96 12.42
N ASP A 96 10.89 -7.27 13.15
CA ASP A 96 10.94 -7.16 14.62
C ASP A 96 10.57 -8.48 15.33
N ASP A 97 10.02 -9.46 14.62
CA ASP A 97 9.67 -10.80 15.13
C ASP A 97 10.84 -11.80 15.13
N LYS A 98 12.09 -11.31 14.98
CA LYS A 98 13.33 -12.10 15.06
C LYS A 98 14.15 -11.81 16.31
#